data_AF-A0AAD7IEM9-F1
#
_entry.id   AF-A0AAD7IEM9-F1
#
_cell.length_a   1.000
_cell.length_b   1.000
_cell.length_c   1.000
_cell.angle_alpha   90.00
_cell.angle_beta   90.00
_cell.angle_gamma   90.00
#
_symmetry.space_group_name_H-M   'P 1'
#
loop_
_entity.id
_entity.type
_entity.pdbx_description
1 polymer ?
#
loop_
_entity_poly.entity_id
_entity_poly.type
_entity_poly.pdbx_seq_one_letter_code
_entity_poly.pdbx_strand_id
1 'polypeptide(L)'
;MSSSECSIPIRRIINYTSGEDDLRIIRVQNMRFKVNPCVLRAGSAVFKSILKSRDSPIVLSGHTSAQFRSFLWAVYVQPLPSAKSIDIGRLCSIAEVSFKYEFHTLKLWSMEGIKALVDAPNSILRTARSEIFVRLVRLALLYRAADLNRAVQSKWLTRIHWHDLDPAPALVVADAYDLRHLLCHAYYVHLVNVAPRIAHSQSISAEYPLSIAQNLHVFCGYHSLLAAWRQLQEFPPAFAPAADCSAHDRCLIAWTARWALEVGRPSVFSPVDILRRLLFMERHLETDAVLQECMGAECRLAALDAIAKKRAEISDNLHHHFDL
;
A
#
# COMPACT_ATOMS: atom_id res chain seq x y z
N MET A 1 23.17 0.91 -16.39
CA MET A 1 23.38 -0.26 -15.49
C MET A 1 22.80 -1.47 -16.20
N SER A 2 23.64 -2.29 -16.84
CA SER A 2 23.17 -3.51 -17.49
C SER A 2 22.71 -4.48 -16.40
N SER A 3 21.46 -4.92 -16.50
CA SER A 3 20.96 -6.06 -15.76
C SER A 3 21.76 -7.27 -16.20
N SER A 4 22.82 -7.61 -15.45
CA SER A 4 23.49 -8.89 -15.59
C SER A 4 22.46 -9.95 -15.22
N GLU A 5 21.86 -10.56 -16.25
CA GLU A 5 21.04 -11.74 -16.11
C GLU A 5 21.94 -12.82 -15.50
N CYS A 6 21.84 -12.96 -14.18
CA CYS A 6 22.46 -14.02 -13.41
C CYS A 6 21.81 -15.33 -13.88
N SER A 7 22.36 -15.85 -14.97
CA SER A 7 22.09 -17.16 -15.52
C SER A 7 22.74 -18.17 -14.59
N ILE A 8 22.13 -18.36 -13.42
CA ILE A 8 22.54 -19.42 -12.50
C ILE A 8 22.38 -20.73 -13.29
N PRO A 9 23.49 -21.45 -13.56
CA PRO A 9 23.40 -22.69 -14.30
C PRO A 9 22.67 -23.69 -13.41
N ILE A 10 21.41 -23.99 -13.77
CA ILE A 10 20.62 -25.08 -13.19
C ILE A 10 21.36 -26.44 -13.28
N ARG A 11 22.45 -26.52 -14.07
CA ARG A 11 23.28 -27.71 -14.28
C ARG A 11 24.06 -28.22 -13.06
N ARG A 12 24.11 -27.53 -11.91
CA ARG A 12 24.98 -27.95 -10.78
C ARG A 12 24.28 -28.47 -9.51
N ILE A 13 22.97 -28.69 -9.51
CA ILE A 13 22.24 -29.23 -8.33
C ILE A 13 21.60 -30.60 -8.62
N ILE A 14 22.32 -31.49 -9.32
CA ILE A 14 21.86 -32.88 -9.51
C ILE A 14 23.02 -33.83 -9.21
N ASN A 15 23.32 -34.02 -7.93
CA ASN A 15 24.05 -35.19 -7.42
C ASN A 15 23.07 -36.20 -6.80
N TYR A 16 21.92 -36.41 -7.44
CA TYR A 16 21.07 -37.56 -7.18
C TYR A 16 21.19 -38.48 -8.40
N THR A 17 21.80 -39.64 -8.19
CA THR A 17 22.06 -40.70 -9.18
C THR A 17 20.78 -41.44 -9.60
N SER A 18 19.70 -40.72 -9.89
CA SER A 18 18.56 -41.27 -10.63
C SER A 18 18.91 -41.15 -12.13
N GLY A 19 18.87 -42.26 -12.86
CA GLY A 19 19.16 -42.29 -14.29
C GLY A 19 18.40 -41.22 -15.07
N GLU A 20 19.00 -40.71 -16.15
CA GLU A 20 18.44 -39.62 -16.97
C GLU A 20 17.03 -39.92 -17.53
N ASP A 21 16.63 -41.20 -17.56
CA ASP A 21 15.37 -41.69 -18.11
C ASP A 21 14.12 -41.33 -17.27
N ASP A 22 14.28 -40.88 -16.01
CA ASP A 22 13.14 -40.57 -15.13
C ASP A 22 12.71 -39.08 -15.12
N LEU A 23 13.32 -38.24 -15.95
CA LEU A 23 12.97 -36.83 -16.03
C LEU A 23 11.66 -36.59 -16.78
N ARG A 24 10.79 -35.74 -16.22
CA ARG A 24 9.55 -35.28 -16.90
C ARG A 24 9.73 -33.87 -17.44
N ILE A 25 9.11 -33.60 -18.59
CA ILE A 25 9.10 -32.27 -19.20
C ILE A 25 7.80 -31.56 -18.83
N ILE A 26 7.93 -30.44 -18.12
CA ILE A 26 6.84 -29.51 -17.83
C ILE A 26 6.97 -28.30 -18.75
N ARG A 27 5.88 -27.90 -19.42
CA ARG A 27 5.81 -26.68 -20.22
C ARG A 27 5.01 -25.61 -19.48
N VAL A 28 5.60 -24.43 -19.30
CA VAL A 28 4.93 -23.24 -18.74
C VAL A 28 5.12 -22.09 -19.73
N GLN A 29 4.02 -21.58 -20.28
CA GLN A 29 4.04 -20.69 -21.45
C GLN A 29 4.89 -21.32 -22.59
N ASN A 30 5.88 -20.59 -23.10
CA ASN A 30 6.76 -21.04 -24.17
C ASN A 30 8.04 -21.74 -23.67
N MET A 31 8.18 -21.94 -22.35
CA MET A 31 9.37 -22.56 -21.76
C MET A 31 9.14 -24.01 -21.35
N ARG A 32 10.16 -24.86 -21.55
CA ARG A 32 10.20 -26.26 -21.10
C ARG A 32 11.18 -26.42 -19.95
N PHE A 33 10.74 -27.12 -18.90
CA PHE A 33 11.50 -27.41 -17.69
C PHE A 33 11.63 -28.93 -17.57
N LYS A 34 12.86 -29.43 -17.51
CA LYS A 34 13.12 -30.82 -17.11
C LYS A 34 13.10 -30.88 -15.59
N VAL A 35 12.27 -31.75 -15.02
CA VAL A 35 12.10 -31.88 -13.58
C VAL A 35 12.21 -33.33 -13.13
N ASN A 36 12.74 -33.55 -11.93
CA ASN A 36 12.69 -34.82 -11.24
C ASN A 36 11.30 -34.97 -10.58
N PRO A 37 10.47 -35.96 -10.99
CA PRO A 37 9.13 -36.14 -10.46
C PRO A 37 9.10 -36.46 -8.97
N CYS A 38 10.10 -37.16 -8.45
CA CYS A 38 10.16 -37.57 -7.05
C CYS A 38 10.20 -36.35 -6.12
N VAL A 39 11.00 -35.34 -6.46
CA VAL A 39 11.13 -34.12 -5.65
C VAL A 39 9.81 -33.36 -5.60
N LEU A 40 9.13 -33.19 -6.75
CA LEU A 40 7.84 -32.49 -6.81
C LEU A 40 6.71 -33.28 -6.12
N ARG A 41 6.69 -34.61 -6.27
CA ARG A 41 5.71 -35.50 -5.62
C ARG A 41 5.85 -35.51 -4.10
N ALA A 42 7.08 -35.43 -3.59
CA ALA A 42 7.34 -35.45 -2.16
C ALA A 42 6.77 -34.23 -1.45
N GLY A 43 6.81 -33.05 -2.08
CA GLY A 43 6.34 -31.81 -1.47
C GLY A 43 4.91 -31.40 -1.81
N SER A 44 4.20 -32.12 -2.70
CA SER A 44 2.86 -31.71 -3.16
C SER A 44 2.01 -32.89 -3.68
N ALA A 45 0.83 -33.05 -3.08
CA ALA A 45 -0.19 -33.98 -3.56
C ALA A 45 -0.73 -33.60 -4.96
N VAL A 46 -0.82 -32.29 -5.25
CA VAL A 46 -1.25 -31.79 -6.56
C VAL A 46 -0.25 -32.20 -7.64
N PHE A 47 1.05 -32.01 -7.42
CA PHE A 47 2.07 -32.51 -8.35
C PHE A 47 2.08 -34.03 -8.43
N LYS A 48 1.78 -34.74 -7.33
CA LYS A 48 1.60 -36.20 -7.37
C LYS A 48 0.47 -36.65 -8.28
N SER A 49 -0.62 -35.89 -8.37
CA SER A 49 -1.69 -36.14 -9.34
C SER A 49 -1.27 -35.79 -10.77
N ILE A 50 -0.76 -34.58 -10.98
CA ILE A 50 -0.35 -34.07 -12.30
C ILE A 50 0.71 -34.98 -12.96
N LEU A 51 1.71 -35.41 -12.18
CA LEU A 51 2.81 -36.24 -12.67
C LEU A 51 2.44 -37.72 -12.88
N LYS A 52 1.19 -38.12 -12.62
CA LYS A 52 0.67 -39.43 -13.05
C LYS A 52 0.16 -39.42 -14.49
N SER A 53 -0.15 -38.24 -15.05
CA SER A 53 -0.55 -38.15 -16.46
C SER A 53 0.54 -38.75 -17.38
N ARG A 54 0.13 -39.30 -18.53
CA ARG A 54 1.04 -39.76 -19.59
C ARG A 54 1.45 -38.63 -20.54
N ASP A 55 0.91 -37.43 -20.38
CA ASP A 55 1.21 -36.29 -21.24
C ASP A 55 2.69 -35.90 -21.19
N SER A 56 3.23 -35.57 -22.36
CA SER A 56 4.58 -35.06 -22.53
C SER A 56 4.62 -34.04 -23.68
N PRO A 57 4.83 -32.73 -23.41
CA PRO A 57 5.06 -32.13 -22.11
C PRO A 57 3.78 -31.95 -21.29
N ILE A 58 3.89 -31.99 -19.97
CA ILE A 58 2.81 -31.59 -19.05
C ILE A 58 2.66 -30.07 -19.12
N VAL A 59 1.50 -29.57 -19.52
CA VAL A 59 1.26 -28.13 -19.67
C VAL A 59 0.68 -27.55 -18.39
N LEU A 60 1.35 -26.55 -17.82
CA LEU A 60 0.85 -25.79 -16.68
C LEU A 60 0.49 -24.37 -17.11
N SER A 61 -0.69 -23.90 -16.69
CA SER A 61 -1.21 -22.56 -16.98
C SER A 61 -1.33 -21.71 -15.72
N GLY A 62 -1.51 -20.39 -15.88
CA GLY A 62 -1.84 -19.45 -14.79
C GLY A 62 -0.65 -18.89 -13.99
N HIS A 63 0.58 -19.06 -14.47
CA HIS A 63 1.78 -18.39 -13.95
C HIS A 63 2.81 -18.26 -15.09
N THR A 64 3.70 -17.29 -14.95
CA THR A 64 4.78 -17.03 -15.89
C THR A 64 5.90 -18.07 -15.75
N SER A 65 6.68 -18.25 -16.80
CA SER A 65 7.88 -19.10 -16.76
C SER A 65 8.89 -18.62 -15.72
N ALA A 66 9.00 -17.32 -15.48
CA ALA A 66 9.87 -16.72 -14.45
C ALA A 66 9.41 -17.04 -13.02
N GLN A 67 8.10 -16.99 -12.76
CA GLN A 67 7.53 -17.41 -11.47
C GLN A 67 7.80 -18.90 -11.22
N PHE A 68 7.53 -19.74 -12.22
CA PHE A 68 7.75 -21.18 -12.09
C PHE A 68 9.24 -21.53 -11.92
N ARG A 69 10.15 -20.83 -12.61
CA ARG A 69 11.59 -20.96 -12.41
C ARG A 69 12.00 -20.61 -10.97
N SER A 70 11.44 -19.55 -10.40
CA SER A 70 11.71 -19.14 -9.02
C SER A 70 11.25 -20.21 -8.02
N PHE A 71 10.07 -20.79 -8.26
CA PHE A 71 9.55 -21.92 -7.50
C PHE A 71 10.46 -23.14 -7.60
N LEU A 72 10.82 -23.57 -8.81
CA LEU A 72 11.70 -24.74 -8.99
C LEU A 72 13.05 -24.53 -8.31
N TRP A 73 13.62 -23.33 -8.40
CA TRP A 73 14.85 -23.03 -7.67
C TRP A 73 14.70 -23.29 -6.16
N ALA A 74 13.60 -22.85 -5.54
CA ALA A 74 13.37 -23.09 -4.12
C ALA A 74 13.12 -24.57 -3.79
N VAL A 75 12.51 -25.32 -4.72
CA VAL A 75 12.36 -26.78 -4.60
C VAL A 75 13.72 -27.48 -4.58
N TYR A 76 14.64 -27.10 -5.47
CA TYR A 76 15.93 -27.79 -5.64
C TYR A 76 17.05 -27.28 -4.73
N VAL A 77 17.00 -26.03 -4.26
CA VAL A 77 17.99 -25.50 -3.30
C VAL A 77 17.61 -25.95 -1.91
N GLN A 78 18.28 -27.00 -1.44
CA GLN A 78 18.17 -27.52 -0.08
C GLN A 78 19.57 -27.60 0.56
N PRO A 79 19.77 -27.08 1.79
CA PRO A 79 18.76 -26.39 2.62
C PRO A 79 18.35 -25.02 2.04
N LEU A 80 17.12 -24.59 2.35
CA LEU A 80 16.64 -23.27 1.93
C LEU A 80 17.48 -22.16 2.55
N PRO A 81 17.88 -21.14 1.78
CA PRO A 81 18.56 -19.97 2.34
C PRO A 81 17.62 -19.17 3.23
N SER A 82 18.19 -18.27 4.03
CA SER A 82 17.41 -17.28 4.78
C SER A 82 16.52 -16.48 3.82
N ALA A 83 15.21 -16.46 4.07
CA ALA A 83 14.29 -15.76 3.18
C ALA A 83 14.58 -14.25 3.10
N LYS A 84 15.20 -13.67 4.15
CA LYS A 84 15.60 -12.25 4.18
C LYS A 84 16.65 -11.87 3.13
N SER A 85 17.44 -12.83 2.63
CA SER A 85 18.44 -12.56 1.58
C SER A 85 17.87 -12.69 0.17
N ILE A 86 16.59 -13.05 0.05
CA ILE A 86 15.93 -13.25 -1.23
C ILE A 86 15.14 -12.00 -1.62
N ASP A 87 15.26 -11.62 -2.89
CA ASP A 87 14.43 -10.56 -3.46
C ASP A 87 12.93 -10.83 -3.24
N ILE A 88 12.19 -9.79 -2.86
CA ILE A 88 10.77 -9.93 -2.54
C ILE A 88 9.93 -10.31 -3.75
N GLY A 89 10.29 -9.85 -4.94
CA GLY A 89 9.62 -10.24 -6.18
C GLY A 89 9.73 -11.74 -6.43
N ARG A 90 10.90 -12.31 -6.11
CA ARG A 90 11.13 -13.77 -6.14
C ARG A 90 10.37 -14.51 -5.05
N LEU A 91 10.35 -14.01 -3.81
CA LEU A 91 9.57 -14.60 -2.71
C LEU A 91 8.07 -14.62 -3.02
N CYS A 92 7.50 -13.51 -3.52
CA CYS A 92 6.11 -13.47 -3.95
C CYS A 92 5.84 -14.52 -5.04
N SER A 93 6.77 -14.72 -5.97
CA SER A 93 6.62 -15.72 -7.03
C SER A 93 6.61 -17.15 -6.49
N ILE A 94 7.47 -17.43 -5.49
CA ILE A 94 7.49 -18.72 -4.80
C ILE A 94 6.20 -18.91 -4.01
N ALA A 95 5.72 -17.90 -3.29
CA ALA A 95 4.48 -17.94 -2.52
C ALA A 95 3.24 -18.17 -3.40
N GLU A 96 3.13 -17.51 -4.56
CA GLU A 96 2.03 -17.66 -5.51
C GLU A 96 1.97 -19.09 -6.07
N VAL A 97 3.10 -19.59 -6.58
CA VAL A 97 3.17 -20.93 -7.19
C VAL A 97 3.03 -22.03 -6.14
N SER A 98 3.66 -21.88 -4.98
CA SER A 98 3.55 -22.85 -3.88
C SER A 98 2.13 -22.90 -3.30
N PHE A 99 1.39 -21.78 -3.27
CA PHE A 99 -0.02 -21.79 -2.88
C PHE A 99 -0.83 -22.66 -3.84
N LYS A 100 -0.70 -22.40 -5.14
CA LYS A 100 -1.49 -23.07 -6.19
C LYS A 100 -1.25 -24.58 -6.27
N TYR A 101 -0.02 -25.02 -6.01
CA TYR A 101 0.33 -26.44 -6.00
C TYR A 101 0.41 -27.03 -4.60
N GLU A 102 -0.09 -26.34 -3.57
CA GLU A 102 -0.12 -26.83 -2.19
C GLU A 102 1.23 -27.33 -1.67
N PHE A 103 2.31 -26.65 -2.05
CA PHE A 103 3.66 -27.01 -1.64
C PHE A 103 3.97 -26.43 -0.24
N HIS A 104 3.45 -27.09 0.80
CA HIS A 104 3.32 -26.55 2.16
C HIS A 104 4.62 -25.95 2.74
N THR A 105 5.75 -26.65 2.62
CA THR A 105 7.04 -26.16 3.14
C THR A 105 7.45 -24.82 2.52
N LEU A 106 7.28 -24.66 1.20
CA LEU A 106 7.61 -23.42 0.51
C LEU A 106 6.58 -22.31 0.77
N LYS A 107 5.31 -22.68 0.97
CA LYS A 107 4.26 -21.74 1.39
C LYS A 107 4.63 -21.07 2.71
N LEU A 108 4.94 -21.86 3.74
CA LEU A 108 5.32 -21.35 5.07
C LEU A 108 6.58 -20.50 4.99
N TRP A 109 7.66 -21.05 4.44
CA TRP A 109 8.95 -20.38 4.34
C TRP A 109 8.86 -19.03 3.59
N SER A 110 8.13 -18.99 2.46
CA SER A 110 8.01 -17.76 1.68
C SER A 110 7.17 -16.70 2.39
N MET A 111 6.07 -17.09 3.04
CA MET A 111 5.21 -16.15 3.77
C MET A 111 5.87 -15.60 5.04
N GLU A 112 6.61 -16.42 5.79
CA GLU A 112 7.42 -15.96 6.92
C GLU A 112 8.49 -14.98 6.47
N GLY A 113 9.16 -15.27 5.34
CA GLY A 113 10.12 -14.38 4.71
C GLY A 113 9.53 -13.03 4.31
N ILE A 114 8.37 -13.06 3.63
CA ILE A 114 7.64 -11.85 3.23
C ILE A 114 7.28 -11.03 4.47
N LYS A 115 6.68 -11.65 5.49
CA LYS A 115 6.32 -10.95 6.74
C LYS A 115 7.54 -10.29 7.38
N ALA A 116 8.65 -11.02 7.50
CA ALA A 116 9.88 -10.49 8.09
C ALA A 116 10.48 -9.30 7.31
N LEU A 117 10.35 -9.29 5.97
CA LEU A 117 10.81 -8.18 5.13
C LEU A 117 9.88 -6.95 5.17
N VAL A 118 8.57 -7.18 5.31
CA VAL A 118 7.59 -6.11 5.46
C VAL A 118 7.72 -5.44 6.83
N ASP A 119 7.83 -6.24 7.90
CA ASP A 119 7.87 -5.76 9.29
C ASP A 119 9.22 -5.13 9.67
N ALA A 120 10.27 -5.31 8.86
CA ALA A 120 11.58 -4.71 9.12
C ALA A 120 11.49 -3.16 9.21
N PRO A 121 12.24 -2.52 10.14
CA PRO A 121 12.27 -1.06 10.25
C PRO A 121 12.71 -0.38 8.93
N ASN A 122 13.75 -0.92 8.31
CA ASN A 122 14.20 -0.54 6.97
C ASN A 122 13.55 -1.43 5.91
N SER A 123 12.22 -1.49 5.93
CA SER A 123 11.47 -2.34 5.00
C SER A 123 11.80 -1.99 3.56
N ILE A 124 12.00 -3.04 2.76
CA ILE A 124 12.19 -2.95 1.31
C ILE A 124 11.01 -2.30 0.58
N LEU A 125 9.86 -2.18 1.24
CA LEU A 125 8.70 -1.46 0.70
C LEU A 125 8.92 0.05 0.57
N ARG A 126 9.94 0.61 1.23
CA ARG A 126 10.31 2.03 1.09
C ARG A 126 10.69 2.40 -0.34
N THR A 127 11.25 1.47 -1.11
CA THR A 127 11.69 1.69 -2.50
C THR A 127 10.98 0.80 -3.53
N ALA A 128 10.08 -0.09 -3.07
CA ALA A 128 9.35 -1.01 -3.93
C ALA A 128 8.42 -0.29 -4.92
N ARG A 129 8.15 -0.89 -6.08
CA ARG A 129 7.18 -0.33 -7.03
C ARG A 129 5.75 -0.77 -6.67
N SER A 130 4.75 -0.09 -7.21
CA SER A 130 3.33 -0.38 -6.97
C SER A 130 2.97 -1.85 -7.25
N GLU A 131 3.61 -2.49 -8.24
CA GLU A 131 3.36 -3.90 -8.58
C GLU A 131 3.69 -4.85 -7.43
N ILE A 132 4.69 -4.52 -6.60
CA ILE A 132 5.04 -5.33 -5.43
C ILE A 132 3.95 -5.22 -4.37
N PHE A 133 3.44 -4.01 -4.11
CA PHE A 133 2.33 -3.81 -3.17
C PHE A 133 1.06 -4.54 -3.62
N VAL A 134 0.70 -4.45 -4.90
CA VAL A 134 -0.43 -5.19 -5.50
C VAL A 134 -0.29 -6.70 -5.24
N ARG A 135 0.89 -7.27 -5.49
CA ARG A 135 1.16 -8.69 -5.28
C ARG A 135 1.09 -9.08 -3.81
N LEU A 136 1.64 -8.26 -2.92
CA LEU A 136 1.63 -8.53 -1.48
C LEU A 136 0.24 -8.47 -0.88
N VAL A 137 -0.60 -7.49 -1.26
CA VAL A 137 -2.00 -7.44 -0.82
C VAL A 137 -2.74 -8.70 -1.28
N ARG A 138 -2.59 -9.08 -2.56
CA ARG A 138 -3.21 -10.31 -3.09
C ARG A 138 -2.75 -11.56 -2.34
N LEU A 139 -1.45 -11.68 -2.06
CA LEU A 139 -0.89 -12.78 -1.28
C LEU A 139 -1.42 -12.78 0.16
N ALA A 140 -1.46 -11.62 0.82
CA ALA A 140 -1.97 -11.52 2.19
C ALA A 140 -3.44 -11.94 2.27
N LEU A 141 -4.27 -11.53 1.29
CA LEU A 141 -5.66 -11.97 1.18
C LEU A 141 -5.77 -13.47 0.90
N LEU A 142 -5.01 -13.98 -0.08
CA LEU A 142 -5.00 -15.39 -0.48
C LEU A 142 -4.63 -16.32 0.69
N TYR A 143 -3.67 -15.90 1.51
CA TYR A 143 -3.19 -16.63 2.69
C TYR A 143 -3.96 -16.29 3.97
N ARG A 144 -4.95 -15.39 3.91
CA ARG A 144 -5.72 -14.89 5.07
C ARG A 144 -4.84 -14.29 6.18
N ALA A 145 -3.74 -13.64 5.79
CA ALA A 145 -2.78 -12.99 6.68
C ALA A 145 -3.17 -11.52 6.92
N ALA A 146 -4.16 -11.28 7.79
CA ALA A 146 -4.71 -9.94 8.04
C ALA A 146 -3.67 -8.93 8.53
N ASP A 147 -2.74 -9.33 9.40
CA ASP A 147 -1.67 -8.47 9.90
C ASP A 147 -0.73 -8.01 8.77
N LEU A 148 -0.36 -8.94 7.89
CA LEU A 148 0.46 -8.64 6.73
C LEU A 148 -0.27 -7.68 5.79
N ASN A 149 -1.57 -7.90 5.55
CA ASN A 149 -2.38 -7.01 4.72
C ASN A 149 -2.39 -5.58 5.29
N ARG A 150 -2.63 -5.42 6.60
CA ARG A 150 -2.59 -4.12 7.28
C ARG A 150 -1.21 -3.46 7.19
N ALA A 151 -0.14 -4.20 7.42
CA ALA A 151 1.23 -3.68 7.36
C ALA A 151 1.60 -3.20 5.95
N VAL A 152 1.21 -3.96 4.91
CA VAL A 152 1.41 -3.59 3.50
C VAL A 152 0.60 -2.35 3.14
N GLN A 153 -0.69 -2.30 3.51
CA GLN A 153 -1.55 -1.14 3.26
C GLN A 153 -1.00 0.12 3.95
N SER A 154 -0.61 0.04 5.22
CA SER A 154 -0.04 1.17 5.96
C SER A 154 1.19 1.75 5.24
N LYS A 155 2.14 0.90 4.81
CA LYS A 155 3.33 1.33 4.08
C LYS A 155 3.00 1.87 2.68
N TRP A 156 1.97 1.31 2.01
CA TRP A 156 1.50 1.82 0.73
C TRP A 156 0.91 3.22 0.88
N LEU A 157 0.06 3.40 1.89
CA LEU A 157 -0.57 4.67 2.26
C LEU A 157 0.47 5.76 2.54
N THR A 158 1.50 5.45 3.34
CA THR A 158 2.60 6.40 3.58
C THR A 158 3.21 6.89 2.27
N ARG A 159 3.46 5.98 1.32
CA ARG A 159 4.13 6.33 0.06
C ARG A 159 3.25 7.08 -0.92
N ILE A 160 1.96 6.76 -1.02
CA ILE A 160 1.05 7.57 -1.84
C ILE A 160 0.85 8.96 -1.23
N HIS A 161 0.77 9.08 0.11
CA HIS A 161 0.65 10.38 0.79
C HIS A 161 1.91 11.23 0.67
N TRP A 162 3.08 10.62 0.46
CA TRP A 162 4.31 11.33 0.15
C TRP A 162 4.51 11.60 -1.34
N HIS A 163 3.55 11.22 -2.19
CA HIS A 163 3.66 11.31 -3.65
C HIS A 163 4.84 10.51 -4.24
N ASP A 164 5.33 9.50 -3.52
CA ASP A 164 6.39 8.59 -3.98
C ASP A 164 5.85 7.49 -4.92
N LEU A 165 4.53 7.26 -4.89
CA LEU A 165 3.83 6.28 -5.71
C LEU A 165 2.53 6.87 -6.24
N ASP A 166 2.19 6.49 -7.46
CA ASP A 166 0.90 6.77 -8.07
C ASP A 166 -0.24 6.08 -7.26
N PRO A 167 -1.32 6.79 -6.89
CA PRO A 167 -2.48 6.20 -6.21
C PRO A 167 -3.32 5.28 -7.11
N ALA A 168 -3.23 5.36 -8.45
CA ALA A 168 -4.13 4.62 -9.34
C ALA A 168 -4.07 3.08 -9.17
N PRO A 169 -2.90 2.43 -9.05
CA PRO A 169 -2.84 1.00 -8.75
C PRO A 169 -3.47 0.63 -7.39
N ALA A 170 -3.42 1.54 -6.41
CA ALA A 170 -4.04 1.33 -5.11
C ALA A 170 -5.56 1.41 -5.21
N LEU A 171 -6.11 2.36 -5.98
CA LEU A 171 -7.55 2.47 -6.26
C LEU A 171 -8.09 1.17 -6.86
N VAL A 172 -7.47 0.68 -7.94
CA VAL A 172 -7.94 -0.52 -8.65
C VAL A 172 -7.92 -1.76 -7.73
N VAL A 173 -6.87 -1.93 -6.93
CA VAL A 173 -6.77 -3.07 -6.02
C VAL A 173 -7.73 -2.93 -4.85
N ALA A 174 -7.82 -1.75 -4.25
CA ALA A 174 -8.65 -1.54 -3.08
C ALA A 174 -10.14 -1.68 -3.40
N ASP A 175 -10.57 -1.20 -4.57
CA ASP A 175 -11.92 -1.36 -5.10
C ASP A 175 -12.23 -2.85 -5.36
N ALA A 176 -11.33 -3.56 -6.04
CA ALA A 176 -11.51 -4.98 -6.37
C ALA A 176 -11.59 -5.93 -5.16
N TYR A 177 -11.04 -5.54 -4.01
CA TYR A 177 -10.98 -6.37 -2.80
C TYR A 177 -11.67 -5.72 -1.58
N ASP A 178 -12.45 -4.67 -1.78
CA ASP A 178 -13.15 -3.93 -0.72
C ASP A 178 -12.23 -3.50 0.45
N LEU A 179 -11.07 -2.95 0.11
CA LEU A 179 -10.10 -2.43 1.08
C LEU A 179 -10.41 -0.96 1.39
N ARG A 180 -11.56 -0.71 2.02
CA ARG A 180 -12.15 0.63 2.20
C ARG A 180 -11.17 1.68 2.72
N HIS A 181 -10.32 1.34 3.70
CA HIS A 181 -9.30 2.25 4.24
C HIS A 181 -8.22 2.62 3.20
N LEU A 182 -7.71 1.66 2.43
CA LEU A 182 -6.79 1.95 1.32
C LEU A 182 -7.49 2.76 0.22
N LEU A 183 -8.74 2.41 -0.08
CA LEU A 183 -9.54 3.01 -1.14
C LEU A 183 -9.79 4.50 -0.91
N CYS A 184 -10.33 4.88 0.26
CA CYS A 184 -10.68 6.28 0.56
C CYS A 184 -9.44 7.19 0.56
N HIS A 185 -8.31 6.71 1.07
CA HIS A 185 -7.05 7.46 1.02
C HIS A 185 -6.46 7.55 -0.38
N ALA A 186 -6.55 6.49 -1.19
CA ALA A 186 -6.11 6.54 -2.58
C ALA A 186 -6.96 7.52 -3.40
N TYR A 187 -8.26 7.59 -3.14
CA TYR A 187 -9.13 8.62 -3.71
C TYR A 187 -8.75 10.02 -3.27
N TYR A 188 -8.47 10.22 -1.98
CA TYR A 188 -8.01 11.51 -1.47
C TYR A 188 -6.76 12.00 -2.18
N VAL A 189 -5.71 11.16 -2.26
CA VAL A 189 -4.46 11.54 -2.93
C VAL A 189 -4.69 11.80 -4.42
N HIS A 190 -5.48 10.96 -5.09
CA HIS A 190 -5.82 11.15 -6.49
C HIS A 190 -6.58 12.48 -6.72
N LEU A 191 -7.60 12.75 -5.90
CA LEU A 191 -8.36 14.00 -5.91
C LEU A 191 -7.45 15.21 -5.75
N VAL A 192 -6.53 15.20 -4.78
CA VAL A 192 -5.59 16.31 -4.56
C VAL A 192 -4.75 16.57 -5.83
N ASN A 193 -4.32 15.51 -6.52
CA ASN A 193 -3.54 15.64 -7.77
C ASN A 193 -4.36 16.22 -8.92
N VAL A 194 -5.64 15.86 -9.04
CA VAL A 194 -6.52 16.32 -10.15
C VAL A 194 -7.35 17.57 -9.81
N ALA A 195 -7.36 18.02 -8.56
CA ALA A 195 -8.17 19.15 -8.10
C ALA A 195 -7.96 20.44 -8.91
N PRO A 196 -6.73 20.82 -9.33
CA PRO A 196 -6.54 21.99 -10.18
C PRO A 196 -7.31 21.88 -11.50
N ARG A 197 -7.39 20.68 -12.09
CA ARG A 197 -8.11 20.45 -13.36
C ARG A 197 -9.61 20.58 -13.17
N ILE A 198 -10.15 20.00 -12.09
CA ILE A 198 -11.57 20.12 -11.72
C ILE A 198 -11.95 21.59 -11.53
N ALA A 199 -11.11 22.37 -10.84
CA ALA A 199 -11.35 23.80 -10.62
C ALA A 199 -11.43 24.61 -11.93
N HIS A 200 -10.72 24.17 -12.98
CA HIS A 200 -10.74 24.79 -14.31
C HIS A 200 -11.70 24.09 -15.28
N SER A 201 -12.60 23.23 -14.79
CA SER A 201 -13.55 22.46 -15.62
C SER A 201 -12.87 21.62 -16.71
N GLN A 202 -11.64 21.15 -16.45
CA GLN A 202 -10.89 20.29 -17.36
C GLN A 202 -11.23 18.82 -17.10
N SER A 203 -11.27 18.01 -18.17
CA SER A 203 -11.47 16.55 -18.04
C SER A 203 -10.33 15.93 -17.23
N ILE A 204 -10.66 15.05 -16.28
CA ILE A 204 -9.70 14.30 -15.45
C ILE A 204 -9.32 12.93 -16.06
N SER A 205 -10.09 12.44 -17.04
CA SER A 205 -9.97 11.06 -17.55
C SER A 205 -8.72 10.79 -18.41
N ALA A 206 -8.02 11.82 -18.87
CA ALA A 206 -6.97 11.66 -19.87
C ALA A 206 -5.69 10.97 -19.34
N GLU A 207 -5.38 11.11 -18.06
CA GLU A 207 -4.14 10.60 -17.46
C GLU A 207 -4.33 9.27 -16.72
N TYR A 208 -5.54 9.06 -16.19
CA TYR A 208 -5.87 7.90 -15.38
C TYR A 208 -7.24 7.38 -15.83
N PRO A 209 -7.32 6.23 -16.52
CA PRO A 209 -8.60 5.67 -16.95
C PRO A 209 -9.33 5.09 -15.73
N LEU A 210 -9.93 5.97 -14.94
CA LEU A 210 -10.89 5.61 -13.89
C LEU A 210 -12.23 5.24 -14.53
N SER A 211 -12.94 4.31 -13.90
CA SER A 211 -14.32 4.00 -14.31
C SER A 211 -15.25 5.20 -14.08
N ILE A 212 -16.44 5.17 -14.69
CA ILE A 212 -17.44 6.23 -14.49
C ILE A 212 -17.81 6.36 -13.00
N ALA A 213 -18.02 5.24 -12.32
CA ALA A 213 -18.30 5.21 -10.89
C ALA A 213 -17.14 5.80 -10.07
N GLN A 214 -15.90 5.44 -10.40
CA GLN A 214 -14.73 5.97 -9.72
C GLN A 214 -14.57 7.49 -9.92
N ASN A 215 -14.86 8.01 -11.12
CA ASN A 215 -14.89 9.46 -11.36
C ASN A 215 -15.98 10.15 -10.54
N LEU A 216 -17.17 9.54 -10.42
CA LEU A 216 -18.24 10.09 -9.58
C LEU A 216 -17.80 10.23 -8.12
N HIS A 217 -17.17 9.20 -7.54
CA HIS A 217 -16.61 9.27 -6.19
C HIS A 217 -15.62 10.43 -6.04
N VAL A 218 -14.74 10.67 -7.02
CA VAL A 218 -13.79 11.80 -7.01
C VAL A 218 -14.52 13.15 -6.98
N PHE A 219 -15.58 13.33 -7.77
CA PHE A 219 -16.38 14.56 -7.76
C PHE A 219 -17.15 14.76 -6.46
N CYS A 220 -17.74 13.69 -5.90
CA CYS A 220 -18.36 13.72 -4.58
C CYS A 220 -17.34 14.19 -3.52
N GLY A 221 -16.15 13.59 -3.53
CA GLY A 221 -15.03 13.96 -2.67
C GLY A 221 -14.62 15.42 -2.82
N TYR A 222 -14.50 15.92 -4.06
CA TYR A 222 -14.16 17.32 -4.34
C TYR A 222 -15.13 18.28 -3.67
N HIS A 223 -16.44 18.11 -3.91
CA HIS A 223 -17.46 19.00 -3.36
C HIS A 223 -17.59 18.87 -1.85
N SER A 224 -17.55 17.65 -1.32
CA SER A 224 -17.68 17.37 0.11
C SER A 224 -16.51 17.96 0.91
N LEU A 225 -15.27 17.75 0.45
CA LEU A 225 -14.09 18.32 1.09
C LEU A 225 -14.04 19.85 0.93
N LEU A 226 -14.42 20.39 -0.23
CA LEU A 226 -14.48 21.85 -0.39
C LEU A 226 -15.50 22.49 0.58
N ALA A 227 -16.64 21.84 0.81
CA ALA A 227 -17.62 22.29 1.81
C ALA A 227 -17.06 22.18 3.24
N ALA A 228 -16.41 21.07 3.57
CA ALA A 228 -15.76 20.88 4.87
C ALA A 228 -14.66 21.93 5.12
N TRP A 229 -13.88 22.27 4.09
CA TRP A 229 -12.89 23.35 4.18
C TRP A 229 -13.57 24.69 4.47
N ARG A 230 -14.62 25.07 3.74
CA ARG A 230 -15.37 26.32 3.99
C ARG A 230 -15.89 26.41 5.42
N GLN A 231 -16.42 25.31 5.95
CA GLN A 231 -16.86 25.26 7.35
C GLN A 231 -15.71 25.52 8.32
N LEU A 232 -14.53 24.93 8.07
CA LEU A 232 -13.33 25.21 8.88
C LEU A 232 -12.84 26.66 8.75
N GLN A 233 -13.13 27.34 7.63
CA GLN A 233 -12.80 28.76 7.50
C GLN A 233 -13.64 29.64 8.43
N GLU A 234 -14.91 29.28 8.58
CA GLU A 234 -15.86 30.02 9.43
C GLU A 234 -15.74 29.64 10.91
N PHE A 235 -15.47 28.35 11.20
CA PHE A 235 -15.49 27.80 12.54
C PHE A 235 -14.16 27.12 12.89
N PRO A 236 -13.29 27.75 13.70
CA PRO A 236 -12.06 27.09 14.15
C PRO A 236 -12.37 25.82 14.97
N PRO A 237 -11.45 24.84 15.00
CA PRO A 237 -11.57 23.70 15.91
C PRO A 237 -11.71 24.20 17.36
N ALA A 238 -12.77 23.76 18.02
CA ALA A 238 -13.05 24.10 19.42
C ALA A 238 -12.12 23.31 20.35
N PHE A 239 -11.71 23.93 21.46
CA PHE A 239 -10.90 23.30 22.50
C PHE A 239 -11.45 23.63 23.89
N ALA A 240 -11.24 22.71 24.84
CA ALA A 240 -11.71 22.87 26.22
C ALA A 240 -10.78 23.81 27.01
N PRO A 241 -11.29 24.50 28.06
CA PRO A 241 -10.44 25.27 28.97
C PRO A 241 -9.45 24.36 29.69
N ALA A 242 -8.20 24.83 29.82
CA ALA A 242 -7.23 24.20 30.72
C ALA A 242 -7.65 24.42 32.18
N ALA A 243 -7.29 23.48 33.07
CA ALA A 243 -7.69 23.48 34.48
C ALA A 243 -7.36 24.81 35.20
N ASP A 244 -6.22 25.41 34.87
CA ASP A 244 -5.71 26.63 35.50
C ASP A 244 -6.00 27.91 34.68
N CYS A 245 -6.86 27.83 33.65
CA CYS A 245 -7.15 28.98 32.81
C CYS A 245 -8.26 29.86 33.42
N SER A 246 -7.87 30.99 34.02
CA SER A 246 -8.81 31.96 34.59
C SER A 246 -9.48 32.89 33.56
N ALA A 247 -9.00 32.92 32.32
CA ALA A 247 -9.47 33.84 31.28
C ALA A 247 -9.68 33.12 29.93
N HIS A 248 -10.42 32.02 29.93
CA HIS A 248 -10.61 31.19 28.73
C HIS A 248 -11.29 31.94 27.57
N ASP A 249 -12.23 32.85 27.85
CA ASP A 249 -12.87 33.69 26.82
C ASP A 249 -11.85 34.52 26.03
N ARG A 250 -10.80 35.04 26.70
CA ARG A 250 -9.71 35.75 26.02
C ARG A 250 -8.91 34.82 25.13
N CYS A 251 -8.67 33.58 25.57
CA CYS A 251 -8.01 32.57 24.75
C CYS A 251 -8.83 32.21 23.51
N LEU A 252 -10.15 32.08 23.63
CA LEU A 252 -11.05 31.82 22.50
C LEU A 252 -11.07 32.97 21.49
N ILE A 253 -11.10 34.23 21.96
CA ILE A 253 -11.03 35.41 21.10
C ILE A 253 -9.69 35.44 20.35
N ALA A 254 -8.57 35.24 21.07
CA ALA A 254 -7.24 35.20 20.47
C ALA A 254 -7.13 34.08 19.43
N TRP A 255 -7.60 32.87 19.77
CA TRP A 255 -7.62 31.73 18.86
C TRP A 255 -8.41 32.01 17.59
N THR A 256 -9.64 32.49 17.73
CA THR A 256 -10.53 32.80 16.60
C THR A 256 -9.92 33.85 15.68
N ALA A 257 -9.34 34.92 16.26
CA ALA A 257 -8.69 35.97 15.50
C ALA A 257 -7.45 35.47 14.73
N ARG A 258 -6.59 34.67 15.38
CA ARG A 258 -5.40 34.09 14.73
C ARG A 258 -5.76 33.05 13.68
N TRP A 259 -6.79 32.24 13.94
CA TRP A 259 -7.31 31.28 12.97
C TRP A 259 -7.81 31.96 11.70
N ALA A 260 -8.63 33.02 11.84
CA ALA A 260 -9.15 33.76 10.69
C ALA A 260 -8.03 34.36 9.83
N LEU A 261 -6.96 34.86 10.47
CA LEU A 261 -5.78 35.35 9.75
C LEU A 261 -5.06 34.21 9.01
N GLU A 262 -4.85 33.08 9.66
CA GLU A 262 -4.11 31.96 9.07
C GLU A 262 -4.89 31.28 7.93
N VAL A 263 -6.21 31.16 8.06
CA VAL A 263 -7.07 30.68 6.96
C VAL A 263 -7.04 31.62 5.75
N GLY A 264 -6.93 32.94 5.98
CA GLY A 264 -6.83 33.94 4.93
C GLY A 264 -5.45 34.00 4.25
N ARG A 265 -4.43 33.34 4.81
CA ARG A 265 -3.09 33.30 4.24
C ARG A 265 -3.10 32.52 2.91
N PRO A 266 -2.46 33.03 1.85
CA PRO A 266 -2.26 32.27 0.63
C PRO A 266 -1.55 30.94 0.92
N SER A 267 -2.11 29.85 0.41
CA SER A 267 -1.57 28.50 0.60
C SER A 267 -1.20 27.88 -0.73
N VAL A 268 -0.09 27.16 -0.76
CA VAL A 268 0.34 26.35 -1.90
C VAL A 268 -0.53 25.11 -2.10
N PHE A 269 -1.27 24.70 -1.07
CA PHE A 269 -2.12 23.52 -1.11
C PHE A 269 -3.49 23.84 -1.70
N SER A 270 -4.06 22.92 -2.46
CA SER A 270 -5.44 23.03 -2.94
C SER A 270 -6.43 23.14 -1.77
N PRO A 271 -7.57 23.84 -1.88
CA PRO A 271 -8.60 23.88 -0.83
C PRO A 271 -9.12 22.51 -0.40
N VAL A 272 -9.08 21.51 -1.29
CA VAL A 272 -9.49 20.13 -0.96
C VAL A 272 -8.40 19.31 -0.26
N ASP A 273 -7.15 19.80 -0.22
CA ASP A 273 -6.04 19.17 0.51
C ASP A 273 -6.05 19.60 1.99
N ILE A 274 -7.19 19.34 2.65
CA ILE A 274 -7.47 19.80 4.02
C ILE A 274 -6.45 19.23 5.00
N LEU A 275 -6.02 17.97 4.82
CA LEU A 275 -5.11 17.32 5.76
C LEU A 275 -3.74 18.02 5.81
N ARG A 276 -3.19 18.41 4.65
CA ARG A 276 -1.92 19.14 4.60
C ARG A 276 -2.08 20.60 5.01
N ARG A 277 -3.20 21.23 4.68
CA ARG A 277 -3.53 22.59 5.17
C ARG A 277 -3.57 22.63 6.69
N LEU A 278 -4.32 21.74 7.34
CA LEU A 278 -4.40 21.67 8.80
C LEU A 278 -3.03 21.41 9.44
N LEU A 279 -2.23 20.49 8.88
CA LEU A 279 -0.87 20.23 9.36
C LEU A 279 0.04 21.46 9.25
N PHE A 280 -0.09 22.22 8.15
CA PHE A 280 0.69 23.43 7.93
C PHE A 280 0.29 24.53 8.92
N MET A 281 -1.03 24.73 9.11
CA MET A 281 -1.58 25.69 10.07
C MET A 281 -1.17 25.34 11.51
N GLU A 282 -1.23 24.07 11.89
CA GLU A 282 -0.78 23.56 13.20
C GLU A 282 0.66 24.01 13.50
N ARG A 283 1.60 23.76 12.58
CA ARG A 283 3.02 24.14 12.73
C ARG A 283 3.25 25.65 12.78
N HIS A 284 2.47 26.40 11.99
CA HIS A 284 2.54 27.86 12.00
C HIS A 284 2.04 28.45 13.31
N LEU A 285 0.88 27.98 13.80
CA LEU A 285 0.28 28.46 15.05
C LEU A 285 1.09 28.02 16.29
N GLU A 286 1.79 26.90 16.22
CA GLU A 286 2.73 26.45 17.27
C GLU A 286 3.85 27.48 17.52
N THR A 287 4.35 28.09 16.45
CA THR A 287 5.46 29.06 16.48
C THR A 287 5.00 30.53 16.47
N ASP A 288 3.69 30.78 16.54
CA ASP A 288 3.11 32.12 16.52
C ASP A 288 3.32 32.87 17.85
N ALA A 289 4.14 33.91 17.82
CA ALA A 289 4.47 34.72 19.00
C ALA A 289 3.26 35.45 19.60
N VAL A 290 2.34 35.95 18.77
CA VAL A 290 1.14 36.66 19.24
C VAL A 290 0.22 35.69 19.98
N LEU A 291 0.08 34.46 19.44
CA LEU A 291 -0.69 33.41 20.09
C LEU A 291 -0.05 32.99 21.43
N GLN A 292 1.29 32.91 21.48
CA GLN A 292 2.04 32.62 22.71
C GLN A 292 1.85 33.67 23.80
N GLU A 293 1.75 34.95 23.44
CA GLU A 293 1.51 36.04 24.38
C GLU A 293 0.05 36.13 24.82
N CYS A 294 -0.89 35.83 23.92
CA CYS A 294 -2.32 36.02 24.16
C CYS A 294 -3.02 34.81 24.79
N MET A 295 -2.42 33.62 24.76
CA MET A 295 -3.00 32.39 25.30
C MET A 295 -2.08 31.76 26.34
N GLY A 296 -2.68 31.26 27.44
CA GLY A 296 -1.96 30.40 28.37
C GLY A 296 -1.44 29.14 27.67
N ALA A 297 -0.25 28.66 28.07
CA ALA A 297 0.44 27.56 27.42
C ALA A 297 -0.43 26.31 27.24
N GLU A 298 -1.17 25.92 28.28
CA GLU A 298 -2.06 24.74 28.26
C GLU A 298 -3.27 24.92 27.32
N CYS A 299 -3.90 26.10 27.30
CA CYS A 299 -4.98 26.41 26.35
C CYS A 299 -4.47 26.38 24.90
N ARG A 300 -3.26 26.85 24.66
CA ARG A 300 -2.63 26.80 23.33
C ARG A 300 -2.34 25.36 22.91
N LEU A 301 -1.80 24.53 23.79
CA LEU A 301 -1.60 23.10 23.52
C LEU A 301 -2.94 22.40 23.22
N ALA A 302 -3.99 22.70 23.99
CA ALA A 302 -5.33 22.16 23.75
C ALA A 302 -5.91 22.61 22.39
N ALA A 303 -5.66 23.85 21.96
CA ALA A 303 -6.09 24.35 20.65
C ALA A 303 -5.33 23.68 19.49
N LEU A 304 -4.02 23.47 19.63
CA LEU A 304 -3.22 22.73 18.64
C LEU A 304 -3.64 21.26 18.56
N ASP A 305 -3.87 20.63 19.71
CA ASP A 305 -4.43 19.27 19.79
C ASP A 305 -5.81 19.18 19.14
N ALA A 306 -6.65 20.22 19.24
CA ALA A 306 -7.92 20.28 18.52
C ALA A 306 -7.77 20.28 17.00
N ILE A 307 -6.73 20.94 16.44
CA ILE A 307 -6.39 20.83 15.01
C ILE A 307 -5.98 19.39 14.68
N ALA A 308 -5.08 18.80 15.47
CA ALA A 308 -4.58 17.44 15.26
C ALA A 308 -5.73 16.42 15.28
N LYS A 309 -6.64 16.54 16.26
CA LYS A 309 -7.87 15.75 16.37
C LYS A 309 -8.79 15.95 15.18
N LYS A 310 -9.02 17.19 14.74
CA LYS A 310 -9.87 17.45 13.57
C LYS A 310 -9.29 16.86 12.30
N ARG A 311 -7.97 16.92 12.12
CA ARG A 311 -7.27 16.27 11.01
C ARG A 311 -7.42 14.75 11.06
N ALA A 312 -7.25 14.14 12.24
CA ALA A 312 -7.45 12.70 12.43
C ALA A 312 -8.91 12.30 12.12
N GLU A 313 -9.88 13.07 12.64
CA GLU A 313 -11.31 12.87 12.37
C GLU A 313 -11.61 12.90 10.86
N ILE A 314 -11.10 13.89 10.12
CA ILE A 314 -11.31 13.96 8.66
C ILE A 314 -10.64 12.79 7.96
N SER A 315 -9.42 12.42 8.38
CA SER A 315 -8.67 11.28 7.84
C SER A 315 -9.43 9.97 8.01
N ASP A 316 -9.93 9.70 9.20
CA ASP A 316 -10.66 8.47 9.54
C ASP A 316 -12.03 8.42 8.84
N ASN A 317 -12.63 9.58 8.58
CA ASN A 317 -13.92 9.73 7.92
C ASN A 317 -13.82 10.03 6.41
N LEU A 318 -12.64 9.86 5.78
CA LEU A 318 -12.48 10.14 4.35
C LEU A 318 -13.51 9.39 3.49
N HIS A 319 -13.83 8.15 3.85
CA HIS A 319 -14.79 7.33 3.12
C HIS A 319 -16.18 8.00 2.97
N HIS A 320 -16.64 8.76 3.97
CA HIS A 320 -17.89 9.52 3.88
C HIS A 320 -17.85 10.65 2.85
N HIS A 321 -16.68 11.25 2.61
CA HIS A 321 -16.54 12.30 1.61
C HIS A 321 -16.63 11.76 0.17
N PHE A 322 -16.25 10.50 -0.03
CA PHE A 322 -16.23 9.86 -1.36
C PHE A 322 -17.46 9.00 -1.66
N ASP A 323 -18.45 8.93 -0.76
CA ASP A 323 -19.64 8.07 -0.90
C ASP A 323 -19.28 6.58 -1.08
N LEU A 324 -18.37 6.09 -0.22
CA LEU A 324 -17.85 4.72 -0.20
C LEU A 324 -18.37 3.93 1.00
#